data_AF-A0A6N8FYU0-F1
#
_entry.id   AF-A0A6N8FYU0-F1
#
_cell.length_a   1.000
_cell.length_b   1.000
_cell.length_c   1.000
_cell.angle_alpha   90.00
_cell.angle_beta   90.00
_cell.angle_gamma   90.00
#
_symmetry.space_group_name_H-M   'P 1'
#
loop_
_entity.id
_entity.type
_entity.pdbx_description
1 polymer ?
#
loop_
_entity_poly.entity_id
_entity_poly.type
_entity_poly.pdbx_seq_one_letter_code
_entity_poly.pdbx_strand_id
1 'polypeptide(L)'
;MKVGDIEFIAFIAFAVTAVGYFLYVCNRSGQQLTHTEENKKYAANFSGSLIQKINQQFLILVVTAEKASLIQSLKEKKRIDPKDGKELYGITKYLWSGSESAFNQRKSNIRDYLLSPSEESEYDIYLVYLKLKESDAGFKPDVNQLARYDAFRKLADLTVNFEISPRLQMEAYRNFELYSR
;
A
#
# COMPACT_ATOMS: atom_id res chain seq x y z
N MET A 1 13.16 34.40 -42.37
CA MET A 1 12.39 33.63 -41.38
C MET A 1 11.56 34.65 -40.63
N LYS A 2 10.26 34.73 -40.92
CA LYS A 2 9.38 35.74 -40.31
C LYS A 2 9.07 35.29 -38.89
N VAL A 3 8.88 36.22 -37.95
CA VAL A 3 8.64 35.91 -36.52
C VAL A 3 7.47 34.94 -36.33
N GLY A 4 6.43 35.01 -37.17
CA GLY A 4 5.30 34.08 -37.16
C GLY A 4 5.62 32.63 -37.53
N ASP A 5 6.72 32.37 -38.26
CA ASP A 5 7.13 31.00 -38.63
C ASP A 5 7.71 30.27 -37.41
N ILE A 6 8.39 30.98 -36.51
CA ILE A 6 9.03 30.42 -35.32
C ILE A 6 7.99 30.08 -34.25
N GLU A 7 7.00 30.95 -34.06
CA GLU A 7 5.89 30.70 -33.13
C GLU A 7 5.06 29.49 -33.56
N PHE A 8 4.79 29.35 -34.86
CA PHE A 8 4.05 28.21 -35.39
C PHE A 8 4.79 26.88 -35.19
N ILE A 9 6.11 26.86 -35.43
CA ILE A 9 6.95 25.68 -35.21
C ILE A 9 6.99 25.31 -33.72
N ALA A 10 7.09 26.30 -32.83
CA ALA A 10 7.09 26.07 -31.39
C ALA A 10 5.77 25.45 -30.89
N PHE A 11 4.62 25.91 -31.41
CA PHE A 11 3.32 25.33 -31.08
C PHE A 11 3.19 23.87 -31.54
N ILE A 12 3.67 23.54 -32.75
CA ILE A 12 3.66 22.16 -33.25
C ILE A 12 4.54 21.26 -32.38
N ALA A 13 5.75 21.71 -32.04
CA ALA A 13 6.66 20.94 -31.19
C ALA A 13 6.08 20.69 -29.78
N PHE A 14 5.39 21.66 -29.20
CA PHE A 14 4.73 21.50 -27.91
C PHE A 14 3.56 20.51 -27.98
N ALA A 15 2.73 20.60 -29.03
CA ALA A 15 1.61 19.69 -29.24
C ALA A 15 2.07 18.22 -29.43
N VAL A 16 3.11 18.00 -30.24
CA VAL A 16 3.69 16.66 -30.46
C VAL A 16 4.27 16.08 -29.16
N THR A 17 4.97 16.90 -28.38
CA THR A 17 5.55 16.47 -27.09
C THR A 17 4.48 16.15 -26.06
N ALA A 18 3.41 16.94 -25.98
CA ALA A 18 2.30 16.71 -25.08
C ALA A 18 1.53 15.42 -25.43
N VAL A 19 1.25 15.20 -26.72
CA VAL A 19 0.59 13.96 -27.20
C VAL A 19 1.49 12.76 -26.97
N GLY A 20 2.79 12.86 -27.25
CA GLY A 20 3.77 11.79 -26.99
C GLY A 20 3.89 11.46 -25.51
N TYR A 21 3.94 12.46 -24.63
CA TYR A 21 3.96 12.27 -23.19
C TYR A 21 2.66 11.65 -22.67
N PHE A 22 1.50 12.09 -23.19
CA PHE A 22 0.20 11.53 -22.84
C PHE A 22 0.07 10.06 -23.25
N LEU A 23 0.49 9.71 -24.47
CA LEU A 23 0.54 8.32 -24.94
C LEU A 23 1.54 7.48 -24.12
N TYR A 24 2.70 8.02 -23.77
CA TYR A 24 3.68 7.36 -22.92
C TYR A 24 3.11 7.03 -21.53
N VAL A 25 2.40 7.99 -20.91
CA VAL A 25 1.74 7.79 -19.61
C VAL A 25 0.61 6.78 -19.73
N CYS A 26 -0.27 6.88 -20.74
CA CYS A 26 -1.35 5.92 -20.96
C CYS A 26 -0.84 4.51 -21.27
N ASN A 27 0.23 4.36 -22.05
CA ASN A 27 0.84 3.07 -22.33
C ASN A 27 1.48 2.43 -21.09
N ARG A 28 1.95 3.25 -20.14
CA ARG A 28 2.40 2.76 -18.83
C ARG A 28 1.24 2.27 -17.95
N SER A 29 0.06 2.88 -18.11
CA SER A 29 -1.18 2.45 -17.45
C SER A 29 -1.82 1.20 -18.09
N GLY A 30 -1.43 0.84 -19.32
CA GLY A 30 -2.04 -0.22 -20.12
C GLY A 30 -1.41 -1.62 -20.02
N GLN A 31 -0.34 -1.82 -19.27
CA GLN A 31 0.36 -3.13 -19.20
C GLN A 31 -0.25 -4.17 -18.24
N GLN A 32 -1.52 -4.04 -17.89
CA GLN A 32 -2.30 -5.17 -17.34
C GLN A 32 -3.71 -5.17 -17.92
N LEU A 33 -3.86 -5.59 -19.18
CA LEU A 33 -5.10 -6.18 -19.69
C LEU A 33 -4.85 -6.81 -21.07
N THR A 34 -4.15 -7.94 -21.06
CA THR A 34 -4.24 -8.93 -22.16
C THR A 34 -4.22 -10.32 -21.56
N HIS A 35 -5.40 -10.85 -21.26
CA HIS A 35 -5.63 -12.28 -21.42
C HIS A 35 -7.07 -12.53 -21.85
N THR A 36 -7.27 -12.41 -23.16
CA THR A 36 -8.01 -13.35 -24.01
C THR A 36 -9.31 -13.92 -23.44
N GLU A 37 -10.43 -13.32 -23.85
CA GLU A 37 -11.64 -14.09 -24.13
C GLU A 37 -11.55 -14.64 -25.55
N GLU A 38 -11.50 -15.96 -25.70
CA GLU A 38 -12.18 -16.61 -26.82
C GLU A 38 -12.68 -18.00 -26.42
N ASN A 39 -14.01 -18.12 -26.47
CA ASN A 39 -14.90 -19.27 -26.37
C ASN A 39 -14.31 -20.68 -26.62
N LYS A 40 -14.70 -21.63 -25.76
CA LYS A 40 -15.26 -22.93 -26.20
C LYS A 40 -16.15 -23.56 -25.12
N LYS A 41 -17.43 -23.68 -25.48
CA LYS A 41 -18.42 -24.56 -24.84
C LYS A 41 -17.88 -25.98 -24.76
N TYR A 42 -17.74 -26.52 -23.56
CA TYR A 42 -18.02 -27.93 -23.27
C TYR A 42 -18.69 -28.02 -21.91
N ALA A 43 -19.84 -28.68 -21.91
CA ALA A 43 -20.64 -28.97 -20.75
C ALA A 43 -20.03 -30.12 -19.93
N ALA A 44 -20.48 -30.15 -18.67
CA ALA A 44 -20.56 -31.28 -17.76
C ALA A 44 -19.31 -31.65 -16.93
N ASN A 45 -19.54 -31.55 -15.62
CA ASN A 45 -18.93 -32.33 -14.53
C ASN A 45 -17.57 -31.86 -14.00
N PHE A 46 -17.60 -30.84 -13.15
CA PHE A 46 -16.66 -30.77 -12.03
C PHE A 46 -17.42 -30.58 -10.72
N SER A 47 -17.76 -31.70 -10.09
CA SER A 47 -17.83 -31.79 -8.63
C SER A 47 -16.39 -31.73 -8.11
N GLY A 48 -15.81 -30.54 -8.11
CA GLY A 48 -14.53 -30.23 -7.51
C GLY A 48 -14.76 -29.15 -6.48
N SER A 49 -14.61 -29.50 -5.20
CA SER A 49 -14.52 -28.56 -4.08
C SER A 49 -13.62 -27.37 -4.48
N LEU A 50 -14.24 -26.22 -4.72
CA LEU A 50 -13.55 -24.94 -4.81
C LEU A 50 -12.99 -24.66 -3.41
N ILE A 51 -11.80 -25.19 -3.14
CA ILE A 51 -10.95 -24.65 -2.09
C ILE A 51 -10.65 -23.22 -2.55
N GLN A 52 -11.44 -22.27 -2.06
CA GLN A 52 -11.15 -20.85 -2.19
C GLN A 52 -9.71 -20.66 -1.70
N LYS A 53 -8.81 -20.39 -2.62
CA LYS A 53 -7.44 -20.02 -2.31
C LYS A 53 -7.54 -18.67 -1.60
N ILE A 54 -7.59 -18.68 -0.26
CA ILE A 54 -7.63 -17.49 0.56
C ILE A 54 -6.35 -16.73 0.26
N ASN A 55 -6.45 -15.69 -0.58
CA ASN A 55 -5.33 -14.80 -0.86
C ASN A 55 -5.10 -13.93 0.38
N GLN A 56 -4.23 -14.40 1.27
CA GLN A 56 -3.80 -13.65 2.43
C GLN A 56 -3.08 -12.37 1.98
N GLN A 57 -3.48 -11.25 2.57
CA GLN A 57 -2.89 -9.94 2.34
C GLN A 57 -2.10 -9.51 3.57
N PHE A 58 -0.93 -8.93 3.35
CA PHE A 58 -0.09 -8.35 4.40
C PHE A 58 -0.13 -6.84 4.27
N LEU A 59 -0.24 -6.14 5.41
CA LEU A 59 -0.18 -4.68 5.46
C LEU A 59 1.01 -4.21 6.29
N ILE A 60 1.52 -3.04 5.91
CA ILE A 60 2.52 -2.30 6.66
C ILE A 60 2.00 -0.87 6.83
N LEU A 61 1.80 -0.47 8.08
CA LEU A 61 1.39 0.89 8.43
C LEU A 61 2.58 1.64 9.03
N VAL A 62 2.82 2.87 8.56
CA VAL A 62 3.81 3.76 9.16
C VAL A 62 3.11 4.70 10.15
N VAL A 63 3.54 4.63 11.40
CA VAL A 63 3.03 5.44 12.51
C VAL A 63 4.18 6.24 13.11
N THR A 64 3.98 7.54 13.35
CA THR A 64 5.01 8.39 13.97
C THR A 64 5.17 8.08 15.46
N ALA A 65 6.38 8.27 16.00
CA ALA A 65 6.70 8.02 17.40
C ALA A 65 5.93 8.95 18.36
N GLU A 66 5.47 10.12 17.90
CA GLU A 66 4.54 10.98 18.63
C GLU A 66 3.26 10.26 19.09
N LYS A 67 2.88 9.16 18.41
CA LYS A 67 1.72 8.32 18.74
C LYS A 67 2.11 7.07 19.53
N ALA A 68 3.22 7.12 20.26
CA ALA A 68 3.73 6.02 21.07
C ALA A 68 2.68 5.45 22.06
N SER A 69 1.76 6.27 22.56
CA SER A 69 0.69 5.81 23.47
C SER A 69 -0.25 4.78 22.82
N LEU A 70 -0.67 4.98 21.57
CA LEU A 70 -1.47 3.99 20.85
C LEU A 70 -0.64 2.74 20.57
N ILE A 71 0.61 2.91 20.15
CA ILE A 71 1.52 1.80 19.87
C ILE A 71 1.73 0.92 21.11
N GLN A 72 1.95 1.55 22.26
CA GLN A 72 2.10 0.86 23.53
C GLN A 72 0.81 0.13 23.93
N SER A 73 -0.34 0.79 23.79
CA SER A 73 -1.64 0.15 24.04
C SER A 73 -1.87 -1.08 23.15
N LEU A 74 -1.53 -1.00 21.87
CA LEU A 74 -1.61 -2.14 20.95
C LEU A 74 -0.68 -3.29 21.38
N LYS A 75 0.57 -2.99 21.77
CA LYS A 75 1.52 -4.00 22.28
C LYS A 75 1.00 -4.71 23.53
N GLU A 76 0.36 -3.98 24.44
CA GLU A 76 -0.18 -4.52 25.69
C GLU A 76 -1.45 -5.35 25.45
N LYS A 77 -2.40 -4.81 24.66
CA LYS A 77 -3.67 -5.49 24.34
C LYS A 77 -3.46 -6.74 23.50
N LYS A 78 -2.43 -6.77 22.63
CA LYS A 78 -2.16 -7.82 21.64
C LYS A 78 -3.34 -8.13 20.70
N ARG A 79 -4.30 -7.21 20.60
CA ARG A 79 -5.46 -7.26 19.71
C ARG A 79 -5.80 -5.84 19.25
N ILE A 80 -6.38 -5.74 18.07
CA ILE A 80 -6.88 -4.47 17.51
C ILE A 80 -8.38 -4.46 17.73
N ASP A 81 -8.88 -3.45 18.43
CA ASP A 81 -10.32 -3.21 18.57
C ASP A 81 -10.84 -2.21 17.50
N PRO A 82 -12.16 -2.08 17.30
CA PRO A 82 -12.70 -1.18 16.29
C PRO A 82 -12.35 0.30 16.51
N LYS A 83 -11.99 0.71 17.74
CA LYS A 83 -11.54 2.07 18.03
C LYS A 83 -10.09 2.22 17.61
N ASP A 84 -9.24 1.26 17.93
CA ASP A 84 -7.84 1.21 17.50
C ASP A 84 -7.75 1.27 15.96
N GLY A 85 -8.63 0.58 15.23
CA GLY A 85 -8.68 0.65 13.76
C GLY A 85 -8.95 2.06 13.22
N LYS A 86 -9.85 2.82 13.87
CA LYS A 86 -10.11 4.23 13.51
C LYS A 86 -8.94 5.14 13.86
N GLU A 87 -8.30 4.91 15.00
CA GLU A 87 -7.12 5.68 15.41
C GLU A 87 -5.95 5.41 14.46
N LEU A 88 -5.71 4.14 14.13
CA LEU A 88 -4.73 3.71 13.13
C LEU A 88 -5.00 4.35 11.77
N TYR A 89 -6.26 4.42 11.32
CA TYR A 89 -6.59 5.20 10.13
C TYR A 89 -6.04 6.61 10.29
N GLY A 90 -6.49 7.34 11.32
CA GLY A 90 -6.16 8.75 11.56
C GLY A 90 -4.66 9.08 11.57
N ILE A 91 -3.82 8.19 12.06
CA ILE A 91 -2.38 8.43 12.24
C ILE A 91 -1.50 7.81 11.15
N THR A 92 -2.00 6.86 10.37
CA THR A 92 -1.22 6.22 9.31
C THR A 92 -1.00 7.21 8.18
N LYS A 93 0.25 7.65 7.97
CA LYS A 93 0.61 8.52 6.84
C LYS A 93 0.84 7.72 5.56
N TYR A 94 1.50 6.57 5.71
CA TYR A 94 1.93 5.73 4.61
C TYR A 94 1.51 4.29 4.86
N LEU A 95 1.06 3.64 3.79
CA LEU A 95 0.52 2.30 3.80
C LEU A 95 1.13 1.50 2.65
N TRP A 96 1.36 0.21 2.90
CA TRP A 96 1.65 -0.77 1.86
C TRP A 96 0.78 -2.00 2.06
N SER A 97 0.43 -2.66 0.96
CA SER A 97 -0.26 -3.94 0.98
C SER A 97 0.32 -4.88 -0.07
N GLY A 98 0.44 -6.18 0.23
CA GLY A 98 0.93 -7.16 -0.75
C GLY A 98 0.93 -8.60 -0.25
N SER A 99 1.71 -9.44 -0.94
CA SER A 99 1.89 -10.86 -0.62
C SER A 99 2.87 -11.09 0.54
N GLU A 100 2.84 -12.30 1.12
CA GLU A 100 3.77 -12.72 2.17
C GLU A 100 5.24 -12.66 1.73
N SER A 101 5.54 -13.08 0.49
CA SER A 101 6.89 -13.05 -0.07
C SER A 101 7.45 -11.63 -0.15
N ALA A 102 6.66 -10.68 -0.68
CA ALA A 102 7.03 -9.28 -0.77
C ALA A 102 7.15 -8.64 0.63
N PHE A 103 6.27 -9.02 1.57
CA PHE A 103 6.33 -8.58 2.95
C PHE A 103 7.65 -9.02 3.62
N ASN A 104 7.99 -10.30 3.54
CA ASN A 104 9.20 -10.85 4.17
C ASN A 104 10.49 -10.24 3.60
N GLN A 105 10.54 -10.04 2.27
CA GLN A 105 11.67 -9.37 1.62
C GLN A 105 11.86 -7.93 2.10
N ARG A 106 10.77 -7.19 2.34
CA ARG A 106 10.86 -5.82 2.82
C ARG A 106 11.20 -5.77 4.32
N LYS A 107 10.67 -6.71 5.10
CA LYS A 107 10.95 -6.81 6.54
C LYS A 107 12.42 -7.14 6.83
N SER A 108 13.11 -7.90 5.98
CA SER A 108 14.52 -8.26 6.23
C SER A 108 15.47 -7.05 6.22
N ASN A 109 15.10 -5.96 5.54
CA ASN A 109 16.00 -4.81 5.31
C ASN A 109 15.87 -3.71 6.38
N ILE A 110 15.08 -3.92 7.44
CA ILE A 110 14.83 -2.87 8.44
C ILE A 110 15.96 -2.72 9.48
N ARG A 111 16.85 -3.72 9.58
CA ARG A 111 17.84 -3.80 10.66
C ARG A 111 18.81 -2.62 10.63
N ASP A 112 19.09 -2.09 9.44
CA ASP A 112 20.02 -0.98 9.23
C ASP A 112 19.48 0.36 9.75
N TYR A 113 18.19 0.41 10.12
CA TYR A 113 17.51 1.62 10.59
C TYR A 113 17.09 1.55 12.07
N LEU A 114 17.57 0.54 12.79
CA LEU A 114 17.33 0.39 14.22
C LEU A 114 18.05 1.51 14.98
N LEU A 115 17.30 2.23 15.81
CA LEU A 115 17.85 3.24 16.69
C LEU A 115 18.34 2.63 18.00
N SER A 116 19.45 3.17 18.51
CA SER A 116 19.83 2.94 19.90
C SER A 116 18.83 3.65 20.82
N PRO A 117 18.48 3.09 21.99
CA PRO A 117 17.50 3.69 22.91
C PRO A 117 17.81 5.12 23.37
N SER A 118 19.05 5.58 23.18
CA SER A 118 19.56 6.90 23.58
C SER A 118 19.32 8.02 22.56
N GLU A 119 18.87 7.71 21.35
CA GLU A 119 18.67 8.68 20.28
C GLU A 119 17.18 8.82 19.99
N GLU A 120 16.52 9.72 20.71
CA GLU A 120 15.11 10.02 20.50
C GLU A 120 14.95 11.19 19.53
N SER A 121 14.27 10.96 18.41
CA SER A 121 13.82 12.00 17.49
C SER A 121 12.29 11.99 17.37
N GLU A 122 11.70 13.18 17.26
CA GLU A 122 10.26 13.34 17.03
C GLU A 122 9.80 12.72 15.69
N TYR A 123 10.73 12.59 14.75
CA TYR A 123 10.49 12.04 13.41
C TYR A 123 10.57 10.52 13.36
N ASP A 124 10.92 9.86 14.47
CA ASP A 124 11.02 8.41 14.49
C ASP A 124 9.68 7.76 14.21
N ILE A 125 9.72 6.51 13.76
CA ILE A 125 8.54 5.78 13.35
C ILE A 125 8.48 4.38 13.96
N TYR A 126 7.27 3.86 14.00
CA TYR A 126 6.96 2.46 14.19
C TYR A 126 6.32 1.91 12.92
N LEU A 127 6.67 0.68 12.57
CA LEU A 127 5.99 -0.09 11.53
C LEU A 127 5.05 -1.08 12.20
N VAL A 128 3.77 -1.00 11.86
CA VAL A 128 2.76 -1.97 12.28
C VAL A 128 2.55 -2.96 11.14
N TYR A 129 2.96 -4.19 11.36
CA TYR A 129 2.83 -5.30 10.43
C TYR A 129 1.55 -6.07 10.72
N LEU A 130 0.68 -6.23 9.73
CA LEU A 130 -0.60 -6.90 9.87
C LEU A 130 -0.71 -8.05 8.88
N LYS A 131 -1.17 -9.21 9.34
CA LYS A 131 -1.62 -10.30 8.47
C LYS A 131 -3.14 -10.33 8.48
N LEU A 132 -3.75 -10.21 7.31
CA LEU A 132 -5.20 -10.25 7.16
C LEU A 132 -5.68 -11.68 6.86
N LYS A 133 -6.90 -11.99 7.32
CA LYS A 133 -7.62 -13.24 7.04
C LYS A 133 -7.89 -13.37 5.56
N GLU A 134 -8.29 -12.26 4.94
CA GLU A 134 -8.62 -12.16 3.54
C GLU A 134 -8.14 -10.80 3.00
N SER A 135 -8.02 -10.70 1.68
CA SER A 135 -7.65 -9.44 1.05
C SER A 135 -8.84 -8.48 1.03
N ASP A 136 -8.62 -7.25 1.48
CA ASP A 136 -9.59 -6.16 1.39
C ASP A 136 -9.11 -5.13 0.37
N ALA A 137 -9.98 -4.80 -0.59
CA ALA A 137 -9.68 -3.87 -1.66
C ALA A 137 -9.44 -2.44 -1.15
N GLY A 138 -9.97 -2.06 0.03
CA GLY A 138 -9.76 -0.74 0.63
C GLY A 138 -8.31 -0.45 1.06
N PHE A 139 -7.45 -1.47 1.05
CA PHE A 139 -6.00 -1.33 1.23
C PHE A 139 -5.21 -1.34 -0.08
N LYS A 140 -5.86 -1.17 -1.24
CA LYS A 140 -5.14 -0.97 -2.51
C LYS A 140 -4.69 0.49 -2.66
N PRO A 141 -3.67 0.75 -3.50
CA PRO A 141 -3.39 2.10 -3.97
C PRO A 141 -4.63 2.75 -4.61
N ASP A 142 -4.70 4.08 -4.56
CA ASP A 142 -5.70 4.90 -5.28
C ASP A 142 -7.19 4.60 -5.02
N VAL A 143 -7.52 3.97 -3.89
CA VAL A 143 -8.92 3.82 -3.48
C VAL A 143 -9.49 5.10 -2.88
N ASN A 144 -10.83 5.21 -2.92
CA ASN A 144 -11.49 6.34 -2.27
C ASN A 144 -11.28 6.30 -0.74
N GLN A 145 -11.28 7.48 -0.12
CA GLN A 145 -11.01 7.64 1.33
C GLN A 145 -12.04 6.99 2.23
N LEU A 146 -13.33 6.98 1.85
CA LEU A 146 -14.39 6.28 2.57
C LEU A 146 -14.18 4.76 2.54
N ALA A 147 -13.84 4.18 1.39
CA ALA A 147 -13.54 2.75 1.27
C ALA A 147 -12.32 2.37 2.11
N ARG A 148 -11.29 3.23 2.13
CA ARG A 148 -10.12 3.06 2.99
C ARG A 148 -10.50 3.15 4.46
N TYR A 149 -11.29 4.16 4.85
CA TYR A 149 -11.78 4.31 6.21
C TYR A 149 -12.57 3.08 6.68
N ASP A 150 -13.45 2.55 5.83
CA ASP A 150 -14.22 1.35 6.13
C ASP A 150 -13.33 0.11 6.27
N ALA A 151 -12.29 -0.04 5.45
CA ALA A 151 -11.31 -1.11 5.58
C ALA A 151 -10.57 -1.03 6.93
N PHE A 152 -10.13 0.17 7.34
CA PHE A 152 -9.51 0.36 8.65
C PHE A 152 -10.46 0.06 9.82
N ARG A 153 -11.75 0.40 9.71
CA ARG A 153 -12.75 0.04 10.72
C ARG A 153 -12.93 -1.47 10.89
N LYS A 154 -12.75 -2.23 9.80
CA LYS A 154 -12.86 -3.70 9.79
C LYS A 154 -11.57 -4.40 10.23
N LEU A 155 -10.49 -3.68 10.54
CA LEU A 155 -9.21 -4.29 10.94
C LEU A 155 -9.35 -5.25 12.13
N ALA A 156 -10.21 -4.94 13.10
CA ALA A 156 -10.47 -5.80 14.25
C ALA A 156 -10.96 -7.20 13.83
N ASP A 157 -11.78 -7.26 12.78
CA ASP A 157 -12.35 -8.51 12.29
C ASP A 157 -11.44 -9.20 11.26
N LEU A 158 -10.71 -8.42 10.47
CA LEU A 158 -9.84 -8.90 9.39
C LEU A 158 -8.47 -9.38 9.88
N THR A 159 -7.95 -8.85 10.99
CA THR A 159 -6.58 -9.15 11.45
C THR A 159 -6.50 -10.57 12.03
N VAL A 160 -5.58 -11.38 11.51
CA VAL A 160 -5.20 -12.68 12.09
C VAL A 160 -4.20 -12.46 13.21
N ASN A 161 -3.13 -11.73 12.90
CA ASN A 161 -2.09 -11.36 13.82
C ASN A 161 -1.48 -10.03 13.39
N PHE A 162 -0.78 -9.41 14.33
CA PHE A 162 0.02 -8.23 14.04
C PHE A 162 1.30 -8.24 14.87
N GLU A 163 2.29 -7.53 14.37
CA GLU A 163 3.57 -7.32 15.01
C GLU A 163 3.92 -5.84 14.86
N ILE A 164 4.60 -5.29 15.86
CA ILE A 164 5.04 -3.90 15.81
C ILE A 164 6.56 -3.90 15.88
N SER A 165 7.20 -3.18 14.97
CA SER A 165 8.65 -3.04 14.96
C SER A 165 9.17 -2.35 16.22
N PRO A 166 10.47 -2.46 16.52
CA PRO A 166 11.17 -1.47 17.33
C PRO A 166 10.99 -0.05 16.77
N ARG A 167 11.40 0.95 17.54
CA ARG A 167 11.49 2.33 17.05
C ARG A 167 12.55 2.38 15.94
N LEU A 168 12.22 3.02 14.83
CA LEU A 168 13.07 3.11 13.65
C LEU A 168 13.29 4.57 13.27
N GLN A 169 14.42 4.83 12.63
CA GLN A 169 14.64 6.09 11.90
C GLN A 169 13.56 6.28 10.84
N MET A 170 13.17 7.54 10.59
CA MET A 170 12.18 7.89 9.58
C MET A 170 12.52 7.27 8.22
N GLU A 171 13.80 7.26 7.85
CA GLU A 171 14.32 6.72 6.59
C GLU A 171 13.92 5.27 6.33
N ALA A 172 13.62 4.48 7.38
CA ALA A 172 13.22 3.08 7.26
C ALA A 172 11.97 2.91 6.37
N TYR A 173 11.07 3.89 6.34
CA TYR A 173 9.86 3.81 5.51
C TYR A 173 10.22 3.73 4.01
N ARG A 174 11.35 4.30 3.57
CA ARG A 174 11.73 4.36 2.15
C ARG A 174 11.98 2.99 1.53
N ASN A 175 12.26 1.95 2.34
CA ASN A 175 12.43 0.57 1.85
C ASN A 175 11.11 -0.10 1.47
N PHE A 176 10.01 0.50 1.90
CA PHE A 176 8.68 0.06 1.59
C PHE A 176 8.18 1.03 0.52
N GLU A 177 7.80 0.52 -0.66
CA GLU A 177 7.14 1.30 -1.72
C GLU A 177 5.74 1.72 -1.26
N LEU A 178 5.71 2.50 -0.19
CA LEU A 178 4.51 2.93 0.47
C LEU A 178 3.88 4.02 -0.38
N TYR A 179 2.56 4.00 -0.40
CA TYR A 179 1.79 5.08 -0.98
C TYR A 179 1.15 5.91 0.13
N SER A 180 0.90 7.19 -0.17
CA SER A 180 0.21 8.07 0.78
C SER A 180 -1.21 7.60 1.01
N ARG A 181 -1.63 7.62 2.26
CA ARG A 181 -3.01 7.34 2.65
C ARG A 181 -3.96 8.41 2.12
#